data_AF-A0A2W4PB14-F1
#
_entry.id   AF-A0A2W4PB14-F1
#
_cell.length_a   1.000
_cell.length_b   1.000
_cell.length_c   1.000
_cell.angle_alpha   90.00
_cell.angle_beta   90.00
_cell.angle_gamma   90.00
#
_symmetry.space_group_name_H-M   'P 1'
#
loop_
_entity.id
_entity.type
_entity.pdbx_description
1 polymer ?
#
loop_
_entity_poly.entity_id
_entity_poly.type
_entity_poly.pdbx_seq_one_letter_code
_entity_poly.pdbx_strand_id
1 'polypeptide(L)'
;MFRRIDRSQMLARFIERLSATMARQRGLPVVVGVLLVIISFVISLVNLAANSPALDLLWSITHHTGIILALVGFLLVEPLGR
;
A
#
# COMPACT_ATOMS: atom_id res chain seq x y z
N MET A 1 9.26 -12.98 -23.08
CA MET A 1 10.56 -12.42 -22.64
C MET A 1 10.60 -12.17 -21.12
N PHE A 2 10.01 -13.06 -20.29
CA PHE A 2 9.84 -12.87 -18.83
C PHE A 2 10.72 -13.78 -17.94
N ARG A 3 11.68 -14.52 -18.53
CA ARG A 3 12.48 -15.55 -17.84
C ARG A 3 13.55 -15.03 -16.85
N ARG A 4 13.69 -13.71 -16.65
CA ARG A 4 14.77 -13.13 -15.81
C ARG A 4 14.33 -12.64 -14.43
N ILE A 5 13.05 -12.43 -14.17
CA ILE A 5 12.56 -12.01 -12.83
C ILE A 5 12.47 -13.23 -11.88
N ASP A 6 12.33 -14.42 -12.45
CA ASP A 6 12.13 -15.70 -11.73
C ASP A 6 13.39 -16.23 -10.99
N ARG A 7 14.56 -15.59 -11.14
CA ARG A 7 15.79 -16.04 -10.48
C ARG A 7 15.97 -15.54 -9.05
N SER A 8 15.17 -14.57 -8.62
CA SER A 8 15.25 -14.08 -7.24
C SER A 8 14.35 -14.94 -6.35
N GLN A 9 14.87 -16.09 -5.91
CA GLN A 9 14.19 -16.88 -4.86
C GLN A 9 13.90 -16.05 -3.61
N MET A 10 14.65 -14.97 -3.36
CA MET A 10 14.40 -14.05 -2.25
C MET A 10 13.17 -13.18 -2.49
N LEU A 11 12.99 -12.63 -3.71
CA LEU A 11 11.82 -11.82 -4.07
C LEU A 11 10.56 -12.67 -4.11
N ALA A 12 10.64 -13.88 -4.68
CA ALA A 12 9.52 -14.83 -4.69
C ALA A 12 9.08 -15.18 -3.26
N ARG A 13 10.03 -15.53 -2.37
CA ARG A 13 9.73 -15.80 -0.96
C ARG A 13 9.21 -14.57 -0.21
N PHE A 14 9.66 -13.37 -0.56
CA PHE A 14 9.19 -12.13 0.05
C PHE A 14 7.74 -11.83 -0.36
N ILE A 15 7.42 -11.95 -1.64
CA ILE A 15 6.05 -11.81 -2.16
C ILE A 15 5.15 -12.89 -1.55
N GLU A 16 5.61 -14.13 -1.48
CA GLU A 16 4.85 -15.24 -0.91
C GLU A 16 4.56 -15.04 0.58
N ARG A 17 5.53 -14.52 1.36
CA ARG A 17 5.33 -14.15 2.76
C ARG A 17 4.38 -12.96 2.93
N LEU A 18 4.51 -11.93 2.09
CA LEU A 18 3.60 -10.80 2.10
C LEU A 18 2.17 -11.24 1.79
N SER A 19 2.00 -12.03 0.73
CA SER A 19 0.71 -12.60 0.33
C SER A 19 0.12 -13.49 1.43
N ALA A 20 0.91 -14.37 2.05
CA ALA A 20 0.46 -15.23 3.14
C ALA A 20 0.04 -14.45 4.38
N THR A 21 0.73 -13.34 4.68
CA THR A 21 0.41 -12.48 5.82
C THR A 21 -0.84 -11.64 5.55
N MET A 22 -0.99 -11.10 4.33
CA MET A 22 -2.20 -10.41 3.88
C MET A 22 -3.42 -11.33 3.83
N ALA A 23 -3.25 -12.59 3.41
CA ALA A 23 -4.32 -13.57 3.34
C ALA A 23 -4.79 -14.06 4.74
N ARG A 24 -3.88 -14.13 5.73
CA ARG A 24 -4.22 -14.52 7.12
C ARG A 24 -4.96 -13.44 7.88
N GLN A 25 -4.74 -12.17 7.58
CA GLN A 25 -5.36 -11.04 8.27
C GLN A 25 -6.13 -10.19 7.26
N ARG A 26 -7.27 -10.71 6.80
CA ARG A 26 -8.02 -10.15 5.67
C ARG A 26 -8.31 -8.64 5.79
N GLY A 27 -8.40 -8.06 6.99
CA GLY A 27 -8.60 -6.60 7.17
C GLY A 27 -7.33 -5.75 7.32
N LEU A 28 -6.15 -6.34 7.51
CA LEU A 28 -4.94 -5.56 7.82
C LEU A 28 -4.49 -4.64 6.68
N PRO A 29 -4.52 -5.05 5.38
CA PRO A 29 -4.18 -4.13 4.30
C PRO A 29 -5.11 -2.92 4.24
N VAL A 30 -6.40 -3.10 4.54
CA VAL A 30 -7.37 -1.99 4.64
C VAL A 30 -6.95 -1.00 5.72
N VAL A 31 -6.66 -1.49 6.93
CA VAL A 31 -6.27 -0.64 8.06
C VAL A 31 -4.97 0.11 7.77
N VAL A 32 -3.95 -0.56 7.22
CA VAL A 32 -2.68 0.08 6.86
C VAL A 32 -2.89 1.13 5.76
N GLY A 33 -3.71 0.84 4.76
CA GLY A 33 -4.03 1.79 3.69
C GLY A 33 -4.74 3.04 4.23
N VAL A 34 -5.73 2.87 5.10
CA VAL A 34 -6.43 3.99 5.75
C VAL A 34 -5.48 4.83 6.61
N LEU A 35 -4.59 4.20 7.38
CA LEU A 35 -3.58 4.91 8.17
C LEU A 35 -2.63 5.73 7.29
N LEU A 36 -2.18 5.18 6.16
CA LEU A 36 -1.34 5.92 5.19
C LEU A 36 -2.07 7.14 4.62
N VAL A 37 -3.37 7.01 4.32
CA VAL A 37 -4.18 8.15 3.85
C VAL A 37 -4.27 9.23 4.93
N ILE A 38 -4.51 8.86 6.19
CA ILE A 38 -4.53 9.82 7.32
C ILE A 38 -3.18 10.53 7.45
N ILE A 39 -2.07 9.81 7.40
CA ILE A 39 -0.73 10.39 7.46
C ILE A 39 -0.50 11.34 6.28
N SER A 40 -0.88 10.95 5.06
CA SER A 40 -0.75 11.81 3.88
C SER A 40 -1.54 13.12 4.01
N PHE A 41 -2.70 13.06 4.66
CA PHE A 41 -3.52 14.24 4.89
C PHE A 41 -2.83 15.22 5.84
N VAL A 42 -2.22 14.71 6.92
CA VAL A 42 -1.40 15.54 7.83
C VAL A 42 -0.23 16.16 7.09
N ILE A 43 0.48 15.41 6.24
CA ILE A 43 1.59 15.93 5.43
C ILE A 43 1.11 17.02 4.48
N SER A 44 -0.06 16.84 3.84
CA SER A 44 -0.65 17.84 2.95
C SER A 44 -1.01 19.13 3.68
N LEU A 45 -1.55 19.04 4.91
CA LEU A 45 -1.82 20.22 5.75
C LEU A 45 -0.54 20.97 6.13
N VAL A 46 0.54 20.24 6.45
CA VAL A 46 1.85 20.86 6.70
C VAL A 46 2.39 21.52 5.43
N ASN A 47 2.20 20.87 4.27
CA ASN A 47 2.66 21.43 3.01
C ASN A 47 1.95 22.72 2.61
N LEU A 48 0.67 22.89 2.99
CA LEU A 48 -0.07 24.14 2.76
C LEU A 48 0.64 25.36 3.36
N ALA A 49 1.31 25.19 4.51
CA ALA A 49 2.08 26.25 5.15
C ALA A 49 3.52 26.36 4.61
N ALA A 50 4.14 25.23 4.25
CA ALA A 50 5.55 25.17 3.87
C ALA A 50 5.83 25.39 2.37
N ASN A 51 4.86 25.15 1.49
CA ASN A 51 4.99 25.20 0.02
C ASN A 51 6.25 24.48 -0.50
N SER A 52 6.50 23.26 -0.02
CA SER A 52 7.71 22.51 -0.34
C SER A 52 7.44 21.43 -1.40
N PRO A 53 8.15 21.45 -2.54
CA PRO A 53 8.02 20.41 -3.57
C PRO A 53 8.29 18.99 -3.06
N ALA A 54 9.16 18.85 -2.05
CA ALA A 54 9.47 17.55 -1.46
C ALA A 54 8.29 17.00 -0.65
N LEU A 55 7.60 17.86 0.10
CA LEU A 55 6.38 17.49 0.83
C LEU A 55 5.23 17.19 -0.13
N ASP A 56 5.17 17.87 -1.28
CA ASP A 56 4.23 17.55 -2.36
C ASP A 56 4.38 16.12 -2.90
N LEU A 57 5.62 15.74 -3.20
CA LEU A 57 5.91 14.38 -3.62
C LEU A 57 5.61 13.36 -2.52
N LEU A 58 6.00 13.67 -1.27
CA LEU A 58 5.80 12.78 -0.14
C LEU A 58 4.32 12.51 0.11
N TRP A 59 3.49 13.55 0.24
CA TRP A 59 2.06 13.35 0.47
C TRP A 59 1.42 12.61 -0.71
N SER A 60 1.77 12.95 -1.95
CA SER A 60 1.19 12.33 -3.13
C SER A 60 1.51 10.83 -3.18
N ILE A 61 2.78 10.44 -3.02
CA ILE A 61 3.18 9.03 -3.04
C ILE A 61 2.51 8.26 -1.90
N THR A 62 2.54 8.80 -0.68
CA THR A 62 1.93 8.17 0.49
C THR A 62 0.42 8.01 0.32
N HIS A 63 -0.27 9.02 -0.22
CA HIS A 63 -1.71 9.01 -0.44
C HIS A 63 -2.14 7.94 -1.44
N HIS A 64 -1.54 7.94 -2.63
CA HIS A 64 -1.88 6.98 -3.68
C HIS A 64 -1.53 5.55 -3.27
N THR A 65 -0.40 5.36 -2.58
CA THR A 65 -0.03 4.03 -2.03
C THR A 65 -1.04 3.56 -0.99
N GLY A 66 -1.48 4.46 -0.10
CA GLY A 66 -2.49 4.16 0.91
C GLY A 66 -3.83 3.76 0.30
N ILE A 67 -4.29 4.49 -0.72
CA ILE A 67 -5.53 4.16 -1.45
C ILE A 67 -5.41 2.78 -2.11
N ILE A 68 -4.33 2.52 -2.85
CA ILE A 68 -4.13 1.22 -3.53
C ILE A 68 -4.15 0.09 -2.51
N LEU A 69 -3.44 0.24 -1.38
CA LEU A 69 -3.39 -0.79 -0.36
C LEU A 69 -4.76 -1.02 0.29
N ALA A 70 -5.51 0.06 0.54
CA ALA A 70 -6.87 -0.05 1.08
C ALA A 70 -7.81 -0.78 0.11
N LEU A 71 -7.78 -0.43 -1.17
CA LEU A 71 -8.59 -1.07 -2.21
C LEU A 71 -8.24 -2.55 -2.37
N VAL A 72 -6.93 -2.89 -2.43
CA VAL A 72 -6.48 -4.28 -2.43
C VAL A 72 -6.95 -5.02 -1.18
N GLY A 73 -6.88 -4.38 -0.01
CA GLY A 73 -7.42 -4.93 1.22
C GLY A 73 -8.91 -5.23 1.13
N PHE A 74 -9.72 -4.30 0.60
CA PHE A 74 -11.16 -4.51 0.43
C PHE A 74 -11.44 -5.70 -0.49
N LEU A 75 -10.73 -5.82 -1.61
CA LEU A 75 -10.84 -6.96 -2.52
C LEU A 75 -10.47 -8.30 -1.86
N LEU A 76 -9.61 -8.29 -0.84
CA LEU A 76 -9.22 -9.50 -0.09
C LEU A 76 -10.19 -9.84 1.05
N VAL A 77 -10.89 -8.83 1.60
CA VAL A 77 -11.95 -9.03 2.63
C VAL A 77 -13.20 -9.58 2.00
N GLU A 78 -13.56 -9.08 0.81
CA GLU A 78 -14.78 -9.48 0.12
C GLU A 78 -14.69 -10.97 -0.25
N PRO A 79 -15.58 -11.83 0.26
CA PRO A 79 -15.54 -13.24 -0.10
C PRO A 79 -15.81 -13.35 -1.60
N LEU A 80 -14.93 -14.04 -2.33
CA LEU A 80 -14.99 -14.35 -3.77
C LEU A 80 -16.22 -15.20 -4.19
N GLY A 81 -17.27 -15.22 -3.39
CA GLY A 81 -18.47 -16.00 -3.60
C GLY A 81 -19.22 -16.20 -2.29
N ARG A 82 -20.39 -15.57 -2.20
CA ARG A 82 -21.59 -16.38 -2.06
C ARG A 82 -22.12 -16.64 -3.46
#